data_AF-A0A0F7JT13-F1
#
_entry.id   AF-A0A0F7JT13-F1
#
_cell.length_a   1.000
_cell.length_b   1.000
_cell.length_c   1.000
_cell.angle_alpha   90.00
_cell.angle_beta   90.00
_cell.angle_gamma   90.00
#
_symmetry.space_group_name_H-M   'P 1'
#
loop_
_entity.id
_entity.type
_entity.pdbx_description
1 polymer ?
#
loop_
_entity_poly.entity_id
_entity_poly.type
_entity_poly.pdbx_seq_one_letter_code
_entity_poly.pdbx_strand_id
1 'polypeptide(L)'
;MRARSVRTFVTVLVVFFALVGVVVATLAWQGRGVRDYAARVAQAALAGKPSPNVGFTRPCGEVVPGPLPAQAQSCEVRVEGGAARVTVEVQGGRAYVIQRP
;
A
#
# COMPACT_ATOMS: atom_id res chain seq x y z
N MET A 1 4.71 14.29 -48.64
CA MET A 1 5.18 14.75 -47.31
C MET A 1 4.21 14.41 -46.16
N ARG A 2 2.87 14.52 -46.31
CA ARG A 2 1.87 14.26 -45.25
C ARG A 2 1.91 12.87 -44.60
N ALA A 3 2.15 11.80 -45.37
CA ALA A 3 2.16 10.43 -44.84
C ALA A 3 3.29 10.16 -43.82
N ARG A 4 4.44 10.82 -43.98
CA ARG A 4 5.58 10.68 -43.06
C ARG A 4 5.29 11.37 -41.72
N SER A 5 4.66 12.55 -41.75
CA SER A 5 4.22 13.29 -40.57
C SER A 5 3.08 12.60 -39.81
N VAL A 6 2.12 12.00 -40.50
CA VAL A 6 1.06 11.20 -39.87
C VAL A 6 1.67 9.98 -39.17
N ARG A 7 2.65 9.32 -39.79
CA ARG A 7 3.29 8.15 -39.21
C ARG A 7 4.07 8.51 -37.94
N THR A 8 4.85 9.58 -37.93
CA THR A 8 5.51 10.06 -36.70
C THR A 8 4.53 10.50 -35.64
N PHE A 9 3.45 11.20 -36.03
CA PHE A 9 2.41 11.62 -35.08
C PHE A 9 1.76 10.42 -34.38
N VAL A 10 1.39 9.38 -35.13
CA VAL A 10 0.85 8.14 -34.58
C VAL A 10 1.87 7.44 -33.68
N THR A 11 3.14 7.35 -34.08
CA THR A 11 4.18 6.74 -33.24
C THR A 11 4.33 7.48 -31.91
N VAL A 12 4.38 8.82 -31.93
CA VAL A 12 4.48 9.63 -30.70
C VAL A 12 3.27 9.40 -29.80
N LEU A 13 2.07 9.35 -30.38
CA LEU A 13 0.83 9.14 -29.64
C LEU A 13 0.83 7.76 -28.97
N VAL A 14 1.22 6.70 -29.69
CA VAL A 14 1.34 5.35 -29.12
C VAL A 14 2.38 5.30 -28.00
N VAL A 15 3.57 5.89 -28.19
CA VAL A 15 4.62 5.93 -27.17
C VAL A 15 4.16 6.68 -25.93
N PHE A 16 3.45 7.79 -26.11
CA PHE A 16 2.90 8.57 -25.00
C PHE A 16 1.91 7.75 -24.17
N PHE A 17 0.92 7.12 -24.80
CA PHE A 17 -0.05 6.28 -24.08
C PHE A 17 0.59 5.03 -23.46
N ALA A 18 1.63 4.46 -24.09
CA ALA A 18 2.38 3.36 -23.51
C ALA A 18 3.10 3.79 -22.22
N LEU A 19 3.78 4.95 -22.22
CA LEU A 19 4.44 5.49 -21.02
C LEU A 19 3.44 5.80 -19.91
N VAL A 20 2.33 6.46 -20.24
CA VAL A 20 1.26 6.76 -19.27
C VAL A 20 0.69 5.46 -18.70
N GLY A 21 0.46 4.44 -19.55
CA GLY A 21 -0.01 3.13 -19.12
C GLY A 21 0.93 2.45 -18.12
N VAL A 22 2.25 2.51 -18.35
CA VAL A 22 3.26 1.96 -17.43
C VAL A 22 3.22 2.69 -16.09
N VAL A 23 3.14 4.02 -16.09
CA VAL A 23 3.05 4.82 -14.86
C VAL A 23 1.78 4.44 -14.08
N VAL A 24 0.61 4.42 -14.73
CA VAL A 24 -0.65 4.05 -14.06
C VAL A 24 -0.60 2.60 -13.54
N ALA A 25 -0.02 1.66 -14.28
CA ALA A 25 0.13 0.27 -13.84
C ALA A 25 1.00 0.16 -12.57
N THR A 26 2.11 0.89 -12.52
CA THR A 26 2.99 0.89 -11.33
C THR A 26 2.31 1.51 -10.11
N LEU A 27 1.57 2.62 -10.25
CA LEU A 27 0.79 3.20 -9.15
C LEU A 27 -0.36 2.27 -8.71
N ALA A 28 -1.01 1.57 -9.64
CA ALA A 28 -2.07 0.62 -9.33
C ALA A 28 -1.57 -0.61 -8.56
N TRP A 29 -0.35 -1.06 -8.82
CA TRP A 29 0.32 -2.11 -8.04
C TRP A 29 0.72 -1.63 -6.66
N GLN A 30 1.20 -0.40 -6.53
CA GLN A 30 1.52 0.22 -5.25
C GLN A 30 0.26 0.32 -4.35
N GLY A 31 -0.88 0.75 -4.88
CA GLY A 31 -2.13 0.82 -4.12
C GLY A 31 -2.62 -0.53 -3.59
N ARG A 32 -2.44 -1.62 -4.35
CA ARG A 32 -2.77 -2.99 -3.91
C ARG A 32 -1.80 -3.50 -2.83
N GLY A 33 -0.50 -3.29 -3.03
CA GLY A 33 0.53 -3.77 -2.10
C GLY A 33 0.36 -3.28 -0.66
N VAL A 34 -0.07 -2.02 -0.46
CA VAL A 34 -0.32 -1.46 0.89
C VAL A 34 -1.51 -2.15 1.56
N ARG A 35 -2.59 -2.38 0.81
CA ARG A 35 -3.79 -3.04 1.33
C ARG A 35 -3.49 -4.49 1.72
N ASP A 36 -2.78 -5.21 0.87
CA ASP A 36 -2.38 -6.61 1.14
C ASP A 36 -1.40 -6.70 2.31
N TYR A 37 -0.46 -5.75 2.43
CA TYR A 37 0.45 -5.65 3.57
C TYR A 37 -0.31 -5.39 4.87
N ALA A 38 -1.19 -4.39 4.91
CA ALA A 38 -1.99 -4.10 6.09
C ALA A 38 -2.92 -5.25 6.48
N ALA A 39 -3.49 -5.97 5.51
CA ALA A 39 -4.31 -7.15 5.75
C ALA A 39 -3.51 -8.31 6.38
N ARG A 40 -2.27 -8.54 5.93
CA ARG A 40 -1.35 -9.54 6.51
C ARG A 40 -0.91 -9.15 7.92
N VAL A 41 -0.58 -7.88 8.16
CA VAL A 41 -0.22 -7.39 9.50
C VAL A 41 -1.38 -7.55 10.47
N ALA A 42 -2.61 -7.20 10.07
CA ALA A 42 -3.80 -7.41 10.89
C ALA A 42 -4.03 -8.89 11.22
N GLN A 43 -3.85 -9.79 10.24
CA GLN A 43 -3.97 -11.24 10.48
C GLN A 43 -2.90 -11.77 11.43
N ALA A 44 -1.64 -11.37 11.25
CA ALA A 44 -0.53 -11.80 12.10
C ALA A 44 -0.66 -11.26 13.53
N ALA A 45 -1.13 -10.01 13.71
CA ALA A 45 -1.40 -9.44 15.02
C ALA A 45 -2.51 -10.19 15.78
N LEU A 46 -3.56 -10.63 15.08
CA LEU A 46 -4.67 -11.38 15.67
C LEU A 46 -4.34 -12.88 15.88
N ALA A 47 -3.46 -13.46 15.05
CA ALA A 47 -2.99 -14.83 15.20
C ALA A 47 -2.26 -15.07 16.53
N GLY A 48 -1.65 -14.03 17.09
CA GLY A 48 -1.04 -14.05 18.43
C GLY A 48 -2.02 -14.21 19.59
N LYS A 49 -3.35 -14.26 19.33
CA LYS A 49 -4.41 -14.30 20.35
C LYS A 49 -4.16 -13.33 21.52
N PRO A 50 -4.01 -12.03 21.22
CA PRO A 50 -3.81 -11.03 22.26
C PRO A 50 -4.99 -11.06 23.24
N SER A 51 -4.69 -11.10 24.53
CA SER A 51 -5.73 -11.12 25.57
C SER A 51 -6.57 -9.83 25.47
N PRO A 52 -7.91 -9.92 25.51
CA PRO A 52 -8.81 -8.78 25.28
C PRO A 52 -8.64 -7.65 26.31
N ASN A 53 -7.99 -7.92 27.44
CA ASN A 53 -7.78 -6.95 28.52
C ASN A 53 -6.47 -6.16 28.40
N VAL A 54 -5.64 -6.42 27.39
CA VAL A 54 -4.34 -5.78 27.24
C VAL A 54 -4.20 -5.14 25.86
N GLY A 55 -4.16 -3.80 25.87
CA GLY A 55 -3.90 -3.01 24.69
C GLY A 55 -2.41 -2.83 24.46
N PHE A 56 -1.89 -3.18 23.27
CA PHE A 56 -0.48 -2.99 22.95
C PHE A 56 -0.33 -2.35 21.57
N THR A 57 0.67 -1.46 21.45
CA THR A 57 1.08 -0.85 20.18
C THR A 57 2.43 -1.43 19.79
N ARG A 58 2.57 -1.91 18.55
CA ARG A 58 3.84 -2.42 18.00
C ARG A 58 4.04 -1.96 16.56
N PRO A 59 5.29 -1.71 16.14
CA PRO A 59 5.57 -1.43 14.73
C PRO A 59 5.28 -2.65 13.86
N CYS A 60 4.71 -2.43 12.67
CA CYS A 60 4.31 -3.52 11.77
C CYS A 60 5.47 -4.43 11.37
N GLY A 61 6.71 -3.91 11.33
CA GLY A 61 7.92 -4.69 11.03
C GLY A 61 8.29 -5.73 12.08
N GLU A 62 7.82 -5.56 13.33
CA GLU A 62 7.96 -6.59 14.38
C GLU A 62 6.90 -7.70 14.26
N VAL A 63 5.78 -7.41 13.60
CA VAL A 63 4.65 -8.35 13.45
C VAL A 63 4.79 -9.16 12.16
N VAL A 64 5.12 -8.48 11.06
CA VAL A 64 5.40 -9.10 9.76
C VAL A 64 6.77 -8.63 9.30
N PRO A 65 7.80 -9.50 9.36
CA PRO A 65 9.11 -9.17 8.85
C PRO A 65 9.02 -8.96 7.33
N GLY A 66 9.38 -7.76 6.88
CA GLY A 66 9.36 -7.40 5.47
C GLY A 66 9.53 -5.90 5.26
N PRO A 67 9.95 -5.49 4.05
CA PRO A 67 10.10 -4.07 3.73
C PRO A 67 8.74 -3.36 3.80
N LEU A 68 8.72 -2.16 4.39
CA LEU A 68 7.57 -1.28 4.29
C LEU A 68 7.30 -0.98 2.80
N PRO A 69 6.02 -0.93 2.37
CA PRO A 69 5.70 -0.50 1.01
C PRO A 69 6.25 0.90 0.76
N ALA A 70 6.76 1.17 -0.45
CA ALA A 70 7.51 2.40 -0.77
C ALA A 70 6.77 3.72 -0.41
N GLN A 71 5.45 3.68 -0.41
CA GLN A 71 4.57 4.78 -0.07
C GLN A 71 4.34 4.96 1.45
N ALA A 72 4.57 3.93 2.28
CA ALA A 72 4.41 4.00 3.74
C ALA A 72 5.70 4.52 4.40
N GLN A 73 5.57 5.58 5.20
CA GLN A 73 6.65 6.13 6.03
C GLN A 73 6.72 5.43 7.39
N SER A 74 5.56 5.20 8.01
CA SER A 74 5.45 4.54 9.30
C SER A 74 4.27 3.58 9.28
N CYS A 75 4.35 2.51 10.08
CA CYS A 75 3.28 1.54 10.22
C CYS A 75 3.25 1.03 11.66
N GLU A 76 2.13 1.27 12.32
CA GLU A 76 1.88 0.82 13.69
C GLU A 76 0.63 -0.05 13.73
N VAL A 77 0.70 -1.11 14.52
CA VAL A 77 -0.45 -1.93 14.87
C VAL A 77 -0.80 -1.66 16.34
N ARG A 78 -2.04 -1.29 16.60
CA ARG A 78 -2.61 -1.22 17.94
C ARG A 78 -3.65 -2.32 18.07
N VAL A 79 -3.43 -3.25 18.97
CA VAL A 79 -4.43 -4.25 19.34
C VAL A 79 -5.08 -3.79 20.63
N GLU A 80 -6.41 -3.73 20.67
CA GLU A 80 -7.17 -3.31 21.85
C GLU A 80 -8.54 -4.00 21.85
N GLY A 81 -8.92 -4.61 22.98
CA GLY A 81 -10.25 -5.26 23.10
C GLY A 81 -10.48 -6.42 22.13
N GLY A 82 -9.42 -7.10 21.68
CA GLY A 82 -9.50 -8.15 20.65
C GLY A 82 -9.55 -7.64 19.21
N ALA A 83 -9.66 -6.33 18.99
CA ALA A 83 -9.61 -5.73 17.65
C ALA A 83 -8.18 -5.26 17.31
N ALA A 84 -7.75 -5.48 16.06
CA ALA A 84 -6.50 -4.95 15.53
C ALA A 84 -6.76 -3.71 14.67
N ARG A 85 -6.25 -2.55 15.12
CA ARG A 85 -6.20 -1.30 14.36
C ARG A 85 -4.80 -1.11 13.80
N VAL A 86 -4.68 -1.18 12.49
CA VAL A 86 -3.43 -0.90 11.76
C VAL A 86 -3.48 0.54 11.26
N THR A 87 -2.48 1.34 11.63
CA THR A 87 -2.30 2.71 11.15
C THR A 87 -1.06 2.74 10.26
N VAL A 88 -1.25 3.04 8.98
CA VAL A 88 -0.17 3.17 8.00
C VAL A 88 -0.08 4.63 7.60
N GLU A 89 1.01 5.27 7.97
CA GLU A 89 1.31 6.65 7.62
C GLU A 89 2.05 6.68 6.28
N VAL A 90 1.66 7.59 5.41
CA VAL A 90 2.00 7.60 3.99
C VAL A 90 2.63 8.94 3.66
N GLN A 91 3.54 8.95 2.68
CA GLN A 91 4.13 10.21 2.23
C GLN A 91 3.05 11.24 1.86
N GLY A 92 3.23 12.48 2.35
CA GLY A 92 2.27 13.57 2.15
C GLY A 92 1.28 13.79 3.30
N GLY A 93 1.58 13.31 4.51
CA GLY A 93 0.78 13.60 5.72
C GLY A 93 -0.56 12.87 5.77
N ARG A 94 -0.72 11.78 5.00
CA ARG A 94 -1.94 10.98 4.94
C ARG A 94 -1.75 9.74 5.80
N ALA A 95 -2.76 9.36 6.57
CA ALA A 95 -2.78 8.11 7.32
C ALA A 95 -3.94 7.23 6.85
N TYR A 96 -3.66 5.95 6.59
CA TYR A 96 -4.68 4.93 6.36
C TYR A 96 -4.86 4.11 7.63
N VAL A 97 -6.08 4.10 8.15
CA VAL A 97 -6.45 3.32 9.34
C VAL A 97 -7.35 2.18 8.89
N ILE A 98 -6.95 0.95 9.20
CA ILE A 98 -7.74 -0.26 8.96
C ILE A 98 -8.01 -0.90 10.32
N GLN A 99 -9.28 -1.07 10.67
CA GLN A 99 -9.69 -1.75 11.89
C GLN A 99 -10.32 -3.09 11.53
N ARG A 100 -9.81 -4.17 12.13
CA ARG A 100 -10.36 -5.51 11.99
C ARG A 100 -10.74 -6.04 13.38
N PRO A 101 -12.00 -6.46 13.59
CA PRO A 101 -12.43 -7.09 14.83
C PRO A 101 -11.86 -8.51 14.96
#